data_AF-A0A540LYG3-F1
#
_entry.id   AF-A0A540LYG3-F1
#
_cell.length_a   1.000
_cell.length_b   1.000
_cell.length_c   1.000
_cell.angle_alpha   90.00
_cell.angle_beta   90.00
_cell.angle_gamma   90.00
#
_symmetry.space_group_name_H-M   'P 1'
#
loop_
_entity.id
_entity.type
_entity.pdbx_description
1 polymer ?
#
loop_
_entity_poly.entity_id
_entity_poly.type
_entity_poly.pdbx_seq_one_letter_code
_entity_poly.pdbx_strand_id
1 'polypeptide(L)'
;MRGDEGNSRSNKKRSPFSADFFGSLCYAFQHGKFRELYGDLTRIDARLDICSASALAKRVINGLKSSSANSANDPMSSPRINLIFQQQIYGPIVFRADSRVALDSLRGKHAPHIEDSIYSLSYSLRLL
;
A
#
# COMPACT_ATOMS: atom_id res chain seq x y z
N MET A 1 29.20 -57.73 -17.99
CA MET A 1 27.94 -57.55 -17.25
C MET A 1 27.62 -56.06 -17.24
N ARG A 2 26.51 -55.68 -17.89
CA ARG A 2 25.98 -54.31 -17.96
C ARG A 2 25.39 -53.94 -16.60
N GLY A 3 25.86 -52.87 -15.98
CA GLY A 3 25.20 -52.24 -14.83
C GLY A 3 24.57 -50.94 -15.31
N ASP A 4 23.26 -50.95 -15.51
CA ASP A 4 22.50 -49.77 -15.93
C ASP A 4 22.50 -48.70 -14.83
N GLU A 5 22.90 -47.50 -15.22
CA GLU A 5 22.83 -46.26 -14.46
C GLU A 5 21.37 -45.86 -14.23
N GLY A 6 20.85 -46.14 -13.04
CA GLY A 6 19.56 -45.63 -12.58
C GLY A 6 19.60 -44.14 -12.27
N ASN A 7 19.69 -43.30 -13.31
CA ASN A 7 19.55 -41.84 -13.19
C ASN A 7 18.07 -41.51 -12.92
N SER A 8 17.65 -41.59 -11.65
CA SER A 8 16.35 -41.10 -11.19
C SER A 8 16.34 -39.57 -11.23
N ARG A 9 16.18 -39.02 -12.43
CA ARG A 9 15.83 -37.61 -12.63
C ARG A 9 14.52 -37.36 -11.91
N SER A 10 14.59 -36.83 -10.69
CA SER A 10 13.43 -36.33 -9.96
C SER A 10 12.77 -35.27 -10.84
N ASN A 11 11.63 -35.63 -11.43
CA ASN A 11 10.84 -34.74 -12.25
C ASN A 11 10.24 -33.71 -11.30
N LYS A 12 10.96 -32.62 -11.04
CA LYS A 12 10.50 -31.50 -10.23
C LYS A 12 9.30 -30.93 -10.98
N LYS A 13 8.08 -31.34 -10.57
CA LYS A 13 6.80 -30.87 -11.11
C LYS A 13 6.84 -29.34 -11.17
N ARG A 14 7.14 -28.78 -12.34
CA ARG A 14 6.98 -27.36 -12.60
C ARG A 14 5.48 -27.15 -12.75
N SER A 15 4.85 -26.58 -11.73
CA SER A 15 3.45 -26.17 -11.80
C SER A 15 3.34 -24.99 -12.78
N PRO A 16 2.61 -25.10 -13.90
CA PRO A 16 2.52 -24.04 -14.90
C PRO A 16 1.49 -22.95 -14.53
N PHE A 17 0.88 -23.02 -13.35
CA PHE A 17 -0.18 -22.11 -12.93
C PHE A 17 0.31 -21.22 -11.78
N SER A 18 0.66 -19.97 -12.09
CA SER A 18 0.87 -18.92 -11.11
C SER A 18 -0.24 -17.89 -11.26
N ALA A 19 -1.10 -17.78 -10.25
CA ALA A 19 -2.08 -16.72 -10.12
C ALA A 19 -1.60 -15.75 -9.04
N ASP A 20 -1.78 -14.46 -9.27
CA ASP A 20 -1.46 -13.42 -8.32
C ASP A 20 -2.66 -12.49 -8.19
N PHE A 21 -2.93 -12.02 -6.98
CA PHE A 21 -4.07 -11.16 -6.69
C PHE A 21 -3.59 -9.74 -6.41
N PHE A 22 -4.33 -8.79 -6.96
CA PHE A 22 -4.05 -7.37 -6.84
C PHE A 22 -5.35 -6.71 -6.40
N GLY A 23 -5.27 -5.69 -5.57
CA GLY A 23 -6.47 -5.01 -5.09
C GLY A 23 -6.15 -3.84 -4.18
N SER A 24 -7.17 -3.03 -3.94
CA SER A 24 -7.08 -1.87 -3.06
C SER A 24 -8.22 -1.88 -2.06
N LEU A 25 -7.92 -1.62 -0.80
CA LEU A 25 -8.91 -1.40 0.25
C LEU A 25 -9.01 0.10 0.53
N CYS A 26 -10.20 0.67 0.37
CA CYS A 26 -10.46 2.08 0.67
C CYS A 26 -11.42 2.18 1.86
N TYR A 27 -11.04 2.96 2.86
CA TYR A 27 -11.87 3.32 4.00
C TYR A 27 -12.00 4.83 4.06
N ALA A 28 -13.22 5.32 3.92
CA ALA A 28 -13.54 6.74 3.95
C ALA A 28 -14.44 7.01 5.15
N PHE A 29 -14.04 7.95 5.99
CA PHE A 29 -14.85 8.46 7.08
C PHE A 29 -15.03 9.97 6.89
N GLN A 30 -16.28 10.40 6.88
CA GLN A 30 -16.62 11.82 6.80
C GLN A 30 -17.49 12.20 8.00
N HIS A 31 -17.08 13.25 8.68
CA HIS A 31 -17.82 13.91 9.73
C HIS A 31 -18.26 15.30 9.24
N GLY A 32 -19.56 15.57 9.35
CA GLY A 32 -20.18 16.85 9.00
C GLY A 32 -20.60 17.03 7.54
N LYS A 33 -21.31 18.13 7.23
CA LYS A 33 -22.15 18.28 6.02
C LYS A 33 -21.93 19.58 5.23
N PHE A 34 -20.85 20.33 5.46
CA PHE A 34 -20.57 21.64 4.82
C PHE A 34 -21.67 22.71 4.97
N ARG A 35 -22.51 22.60 5.98
CA ARG A 35 -23.58 23.53 6.33
C ARG A 35 -23.11 24.60 7.32
N GLU A 36 -22.24 24.25 8.26
CA GLU A 36 -21.80 25.19 9.28
C GLU A 36 -20.59 26.02 8.83
N LEU A 37 -20.49 27.22 9.39
CA LEU A 37 -19.45 28.21 9.06
C LEU A 37 -18.06 27.79 9.54
N TYR A 38 -17.95 26.88 10.51
CA TYR A 38 -16.68 26.47 11.11
C TYR A 38 -16.68 24.97 11.39
N GLY A 39 -15.55 24.31 11.11
CA GLY A 39 -15.30 22.93 11.55
C GLY A 39 -16.27 21.86 11.03
N ASP A 40 -17.09 22.19 10.02
CA ASP A 40 -18.21 21.33 9.63
C ASP A 40 -17.86 20.17 8.69
N LEU A 41 -16.60 20.06 8.30
CA LEU A 41 -16.16 18.89 7.56
C LEU A 41 -14.81 18.45 8.05
N THR A 42 -14.78 17.24 8.59
CA THR A 42 -13.56 16.46 8.73
C THR A 42 -13.74 15.17 7.95
N ARG A 43 -12.94 14.98 6.91
CA ARG A 43 -12.92 13.76 6.12
C ARG A 43 -11.54 13.13 6.19
N ILE A 44 -11.54 11.83 6.42
CA ILE A 44 -10.35 11.00 6.49
C ILE A 44 -10.57 9.85 5.52
N ASP A 45 -9.75 9.76 4.48
CA ASP A 45 -9.72 8.62 3.59
C ASP A 45 -8.38 7.88 3.76
N ALA A 46 -8.46 6.60 4.09
CA ALA A 46 -7.31 5.70 4.15
C ALA A 46 -7.46 4.67 3.03
N ARG A 47 -6.45 4.54 2.18
CA ARG A 47 -6.41 3.60 1.08
C ARG A 47 -5.16 2.74 1.17
N LEU A 48 -5.33 1.43 1.15
CA LEU A 48 -4.27 0.45 1.10
C LEU A 48 -4.28 -0.23 -0.27
N ASP A 49 -3.25 -0.02 -1.08
CA ASP A 49 -3.06 -0.68 -2.36
C ASP A 49 -2.12 -1.89 -2.18
N ILE A 50 -2.62 -3.07 -2.56
CA ILE A 50 -1.89 -4.33 -2.59
C ILE A 50 -1.56 -4.65 -4.04
N CYS A 51 -0.30 -4.42 -4.39
CA CYS A 51 0.22 -4.61 -5.74
C CYS A 51 0.65 -6.06 -6.05
N SER A 52 0.52 -7.01 -5.12
CA SER A 52 0.69 -8.47 -5.36
C SER A 52 0.50 -9.22 -4.06
N ALA A 53 -0.54 -10.05 -3.96
CA ALA A 53 -0.82 -10.84 -2.77
C ALA A 53 0.22 -11.96 -2.58
N SER A 54 0.68 -12.57 -3.68
CA SER A 54 1.67 -13.63 -3.61
C SER A 54 3.05 -13.11 -3.19
N ALA A 55 3.45 -11.93 -3.67
CA ALA A 55 4.69 -11.28 -3.25
C ALA A 55 4.59 -10.78 -1.81
N LEU A 56 3.46 -10.20 -1.41
CA LEU A 56 3.20 -9.79 -0.03
C LEU A 56 3.24 -10.99 0.93
N ALA A 57 2.56 -12.09 0.61
CA ALA A 57 2.56 -13.30 1.43
C ALA A 57 3.98 -13.90 1.54
N LYS A 58 4.72 -13.98 0.43
CA LYS A 58 6.13 -14.38 0.46
C LYS A 58 6.95 -13.45 1.35
N ARG A 59 6.72 -12.14 1.30
CA ARG A 59 7.42 -11.15 2.13
C ARG A 59 7.13 -11.36 3.62
N VAL A 60 5.86 -11.56 4.00
CA VAL A 60 5.45 -11.80 5.40
C VAL A 60 6.02 -13.13 5.91
N ILE A 61 5.88 -14.20 5.13
CA ILE A 61 6.37 -15.55 5.51
C ILE A 61 7.90 -15.57 5.61
N ASN A 62 8.60 -14.98 4.65
CA ASN A 62 10.06 -14.93 4.64
C ASN A 62 10.60 -13.95 5.70
N GLY A 63 9.87 -12.87 6.00
CA GLY A 63 10.23 -11.94 7.08
C GLY A 63 10.12 -12.57 8.47
N LEU A 64 9.14 -13.46 8.67
CA LEU A 64 8.93 -14.16 9.94
C LEU A 64 9.90 -15.35 10.16
N LYS A 65 10.37 -16.02 9.10
CA LYS A 65 11.17 -17.27 9.16
C LYS A 65 12.69 -17.10 9.30
N SER A 66 13.20 -15.89 9.49
CA SER A 66 14.63 -15.55 9.66
C SER A 66 15.52 -15.48 8.41
N SER A 67 16.40 -14.48 8.46
CA SER A 67 17.65 -14.22 7.73
C SER A 67 17.90 -14.68 6.31
N SER A 68 18.09 -13.67 5.43
CA SER A 68 18.93 -13.73 4.23
C SER A 68 18.28 -14.38 3.01
N ALA A 69 17.23 -13.75 2.49
CA ALA A 69 16.98 -13.82 1.07
C ALA A 69 17.01 -12.39 0.53
N ASN A 70 18.11 -12.10 -0.16
CA ASN A 70 18.30 -10.96 -1.04
C ASN A 70 17.33 -11.12 -2.24
N SER A 71 16.02 -11.11 -1.99
CA SER A 71 15.05 -11.04 -3.08
C SER A 71 15.06 -9.60 -3.54
N ALA A 72 15.56 -9.37 -4.75
CA ALA A 72 15.49 -8.09 -5.44
C ALA A 72 14.19 -7.38 -5.05
N ASN A 73 14.34 -6.20 -4.43
CA ASN A 73 13.22 -5.37 -4.03
C ASN A 73 12.52 -4.92 -5.31
N ASP A 74 11.58 -5.72 -5.79
CA ASP A 74 10.72 -5.29 -6.89
C ASP A 74 9.78 -4.25 -6.28
N PRO A 75 9.88 -2.97 -6.65
CA PRO A 75 9.05 -1.91 -6.08
C PRO A 75 7.55 -2.14 -6.31
N MET A 76 7.19 -3.05 -7.24
CA MET A 76 5.82 -3.51 -7.46
C MET A 76 5.31 -4.46 -6.37
N SER A 77 6.17 -5.00 -5.50
CA SER A 77 5.76 -5.92 -4.42
C SER A 77 5.43 -5.25 -3.09
N SER A 78 5.70 -3.95 -2.96
CA SER A 78 5.52 -3.20 -1.72
C SER A 78 4.11 -2.65 -1.61
N PRO A 79 3.35 -2.97 -0.54
CA PRO A 79 2.02 -2.38 -0.36
C PRO A 79 2.15 -0.88 -0.11
N ARG A 80 1.22 -0.11 -0.66
CA ARG A 80 1.20 1.35 -0.52
C ARG A 80 0.01 1.77 0.31
N ILE A 81 0.24 2.68 1.24
CA ILE A 81 -0.80 3.33 2.02
C ILE A 81 -0.91 4.78 1.55
N ASN A 82 -2.11 5.21 1.21
CA ASN A 82 -2.45 6.60 0.98
C ASN A 82 -3.40 7.06 2.12
N LEU A 83 -3.05 8.16 2.77
CA LEU A 83 -3.84 8.82 3.80
C LEU A 83 -4.20 10.23 3.33
N ILE A 84 -5.48 10.49 3.20
CA ILE A 84 -6.03 11.79 2.84
C ILE A 84 -6.78 12.33 4.05
N PHE A 85 -6.35 13.48 4.53
CA PHE A 85 -7.04 14.25 5.55
C PHE A 85 -7.59 15.52 4.91
N GLN A 86 -8.86 15.82 5.15
CA GLN A 86 -9.50 17.02 4.66
C GLN A 86 -10.30 17.66 5.80
N GLN A 87 -9.99 18.92 6.09
CA GLN A 87 -10.62 19.71 7.14
C GLN A 87 -11.12 21.03 6.57
N GLN A 88 -12.40 21.31 6.77
CA GLN A 88 -12.94 22.65 6.60
C GLN A 88 -12.54 23.48 7.82
N ILE A 89 -11.80 24.57 7.58
CA ILE A 89 -11.33 25.48 8.63
C ILE A 89 -12.40 26.53 8.89
N TYR A 90 -12.78 27.25 7.84
CA TYR A 90 -13.78 28.30 7.89
C TYR A 90 -14.54 28.28 6.58
N GLY A 91 -15.84 28.01 6.60
CA GLY A 91 -16.79 28.08 5.50
C GLY A 91 -16.20 27.78 4.12
N PRO A 92 -15.70 28.80 3.40
CA PRO A 92 -15.10 28.67 2.06
C PRO A 92 -13.68 28.06 1.99
N ILE A 93 -12.94 27.99 3.10
CA ILE A 93 -11.55 27.50 3.21
C ILE A 93 -11.54 26.03 3.63
N VAL A 94 -10.96 25.20 2.77
CA VAL A 94 -10.74 23.77 3.01
C VAL A 94 -9.25 23.48 2.92
N PHE A 95 -8.71 22.87 3.97
CA PHE A 95 -7.37 22.32 3.99
C PHE A 95 -7.44 20.83 3.69
N ARG A 96 -6.60 20.36 2.77
CA ARG A 96 -6.48 18.94 2.44
C ARG A 96 -5.01 18.55 2.40
N ALA A 97 -4.65 17.55 3.18
CA ALA A 97 -3.35 16.91 3.21
C ALA A 97 -3.49 15.48 2.68
N ASP A 98 -2.65 15.10 1.72
CA ASP A 98 -2.60 13.78 1.11
C ASP A 98 -1.18 13.25 1.30
N SER A 99 -1.03 12.07 1.89
CA SER A 99 0.27 11.46 2.18
C SER A 99 0.29 10.04 1.66
N ARG A 100 1.31 9.73 0.86
CA ARG A 100 1.53 8.41 0.29
C ARG A 100 2.77 7.79 0.90
N VAL A 101 2.61 6.64 1.52
CA VAL A 101 3.66 5.89 2.21
C VAL A 101 3.77 4.51 1.59
N ALA A 102 4.97 4.17 1.10
CA ALA A 102 5.30 2.80 0.72
C ALA A 102 5.77 2.03 1.95
N LEU A 103 5.12 0.92 2.25
CA LEU A 103 5.50 0.02 3.33
C LEU A 103 6.60 -0.93 2.86
N ASP A 104 7.81 -0.39 2.71
CA ASP A 104 8.95 -1.17 2.22
C ASP A 104 9.63 -2.03 3.30
N SER A 105 9.02 -2.18 4.48
CA SER A 105 9.71 -2.74 5.64
C SER A 105 9.10 -4.06 6.12
N LEU A 106 9.88 -5.14 5.93
CA LEU A 106 9.74 -6.36 6.72
C LEU A 106 11.06 -6.81 7.36
N ARG A 107 12.14 -6.00 7.28
CA ARG A 107 13.42 -6.34 7.90
C ARG A 107 14.42 -5.18 8.03
N GLY A 108 14.25 -4.38 9.08
CA GLY A 108 15.37 -3.95 9.91
C GLY A 108 16.29 -2.80 9.49
N LYS A 109 16.19 -2.16 8.33
CA LYS A 109 16.99 -0.94 8.03
C LYS A 109 16.31 0.16 7.20
N HIS A 110 15.18 -0.12 6.55
CA HIS A 110 14.45 0.88 5.80
C HIS A 110 13.16 1.22 6.54
N ALA A 111 13.07 2.47 7.00
CA ALA A 111 11.86 3.04 7.56
C ALA A 111 10.75 3.04 6.50
N PRO A 112 9.46 3.09 6.89
CA PRO A 112 8.38 3.38 5.95
C PRO A 112 8.77 4.61 5.11
N HIS A 113 8.85 4.44 3.81
CA HIS A 113 9.30 5.48 2.90
C HIS A 113 8.09 6.32 2.52
N ILE A 114 8.09 7.59 2.92
CA ILE A 114 7.10 8.56 2.47
C ILE A 114 7.45 8.85 1.01
N GLU A 115 6.59 8.39 0.09
CA GLU A 115 6.75 8.66 -1.34
C GLU A 115 6.44 10.11 -1.62
N ASP A 116 5.25 10.56 -1.19
CA ASP A 116 4.72 11.88 -1.50
C ASP A 116 3.96 12.45 -0.30
N SER A 117 3.98 13.78 -0.18
CA SER A 117 3.13 14.51 0.76
C SER A 117 2.69 15.80 0.10
N ILE A 118 1.40 15.90 -0.18
CA ILE A 118 0.77 17.01 -0.89
C ILE A 118 -0.14 17.74 0.08
N TYR A 119 0.11 19.02 0.25
CA TYR A 119 -0.74 19.91 1.03
C TYR A 119 -1.44 20.86 0.07
N SER A 120 -2.74 21.01 0.26
CA SER A 120 -3.59 21.86 -0.56
C SER A 120 -4.49 22.70 0.31
N LEU A 121 -4.61 23.98 -0.03
CA LEU A 121 -5.53 24.91 0.59
C LEU A 121 -6.44 25.44 -0.52
N SER A 122 -7.73 25.16 -0.40
CA SER A 122 -8.74 25.58 -1.36
C SER A 122 -9.63 26.65 -0.73
N TYR A 123 -9.89 27.73 -1.47
CA TYR A 123 -10.81 28.79 -1.07
C TYR A 123 -11.90 28.96 -2.12
N SER A 124 -13.15 28.81 -1.71
CA SER A 124 -14.32 28.98 -2.58
C SER A 124 -14.91 30.37 -2.38
N LEU A 125 -14.65 31.30 -3.32
CA LEU A 125 -15.30 32.61 -3.35
C LEU A 125 -16.81 32.43 -3.51
N ARG A 126 -17.60 32.86 -2.51
CA ARG A 126 -19.03 33.06 -2.68
C ARG A 126 -19.23 34.49 -3.18
N LEU A 127 -19.55 34.64 -4.46
CA LEU A 127 -20.05 35.91 -4.97
C LEU A 127 -21.46 36.11 -4.40
N LEU A 128 -21.67 37.26 -3.75
CA LEU A 128 -22.97 37.78 -3.34
C LEU A 128 -23.75 38.29 -4.55
#